data_AF-A0A9P1H3L2-F1
#
_entry.id   AF-A0A9P1H3L2-F1
#
_cell.length_a   1.000
_cell.length_b   1.000
_cell.length_c   1.000
_cell.angle_alpha   90.00
_cell.angle_beta   90.00
_cell.angle_gamma   90.00
#
_symmetry.space_group_name_H-M   'P 1'
#
loop_
_entity.id
_entity.type
_entity.pdbx_description
1 polymer ?
#
loop_
_entity_poly.entity_id
_entity_poly.type
_entity_poly.pdbx_seq_one_letter_code
_entity_poly.pdbx_strand_id
1 'polypeptide(L)'
;MRKFFRSQRRIAGPPGESSGSSDTAPPPTRKTFPAGIKLLHSNPSAVVDIVFIHGLTGDRERTWTAKDASEPWPQALLPLKLNNIRVLAFGYDAYISDWKNVVSENRIRDHA
;
A
#
# COMPACT_ATOMS: atom_id res chain seq x y z
N MET A 1 -21.39 -23.58 36.83
CA MET A 1 -20.60 -24.79 37.17
C MET A 1 -21.51 -26.01 37.13
N ARG A 2 -21.33 -26.92 36.16
CA ARG A 2 -21.91 -28.27 36.22
C ARG A 2 -20.91 -29.26 35.63
N LYS A 3 -20.66 -30.32 36.39
CA LYS A 3 -19.62 -31.33 36.22
C LYS A 3 -20.09 -32.46 35.28
N PHE A 4 -19.10 -32.99 34.57
CA PHE A 4 -18.96 -34.22 33.79
C PHE A 4 -19.99 -35.36 33.95
N PHE A 5 -20.29 -36.03 32.83
CA PHE A 5 -20.35 -37.49 32.78
C PHE A 5 -19.67 -38.03 31.51
N ARG A 6 -18.65 -38.85 31.74
CA ARG A 6 -17.96 -39.68 30.76
C ARG A 6 -18.74 -40.99 30.63
N SER A 7 -19.14 -41.36 29.41
CA SER A 7 -19.57 -42.72 29.10
C SER A 7 -18.75 -43.25 27.95
N GLN A 8 -17.98 -44.31 28.22
CA GLN A 8 -17.25 -45.10 27.24
C GLN A 8 -18.19 -46.11 26.58
N ARG A 9 -18.20 -46.14 25.25
CA ARG A 9 -18.28 -47.40 24.48
C ARG A 9 -17.29 -47.34 23.33
N ARG A 10 -16.33 -48.26 23.35
CA ARG A 10 -15.50 -48.65 22.19
C ARG A 10 -16.30 -49.65 21.37
N ILE A 11 -16.27 -49.58 20.03
CA ILE A 11 -15.95 -50.68 19.09
C ILE A 11 -15.38 -50.03 17.80
N ALA A 12 -14.39 -50.69 17.21
CA ALA A 12 -13.48 -50.22 16.15
C ALA A 12 -13.95 -50.50 14.71
N GLY A 13 -13.45 -49.70 13.76
CA GLY A 13 -13.36 -50.00 12.32
C GLY A 13 -12.28 -49.09 11.66
N PRO A 14 -11.42 -49.57 10.74
CA PRO A 14 -10.43 -48.76 10.02
C PRO A 14 -10.89 -48.44 8.57
N PRO A 15 -10.07 -47.75 7.77
CA PRO A 15 -9.86 -46.31 7.70
C PRO A 15 -10.65 -45.68 6.52
N GLY A 16 -11.31 -44.56 6.76
CA GLY A 16 -11.89 -43.73 5.71
C GLY A 16 -11.08 -42.45 5.56
N GLU A 17 -10.48 -42.26 4.38
CA GLU A 17 -9.83 -41.03 3.96
C GLU A 17 -10.74 -39.82 4.23
N SER A 18 -10.26 -38.88 5.03
CA SER A 18 -10.78 -37.52 5.00
C SER A 18 -9.64 -36.61 4.57
N SER A 19 -9.65 -36.32 3.28
CA SER A 19 -8.93 -35.19 2.70
C SER A 19 -9.37 -33.95 3.46
N GLY A 20 -8.56 -33.56 4.44
CA GLY A 20 -8.67 -32.27 5.10
C GLY A 20 -8.38 -31.19 4.07
N SER A 21 -9.41 -30.78 3.33
CA SER A 21 -9.40 -29.53 2.59
C SER A 21 -9.23 -28.43 3.62
N SER A 22 -7.98 -28.03 3.82
CA SER A 22 -7.66 -26.78 4.48
C SER A 22 -8.19 -25.70 3.55
N ASP A 23 -9.43 -25.26 3.80
CA ASP A 23 -9.97 -24.00 3.32
C ASP A 23 -9.06 -22.89 3.84
N THR A 24 -7.94 -22.72 3.15
CA THR A 24 -7.05 -21.60 3.33
C THR A 24 -7.72 -20.46 2.59
N ALA A 25 -8.49 -19.67 3.33
CA ALA A 25 -8.98 -18.40 2.84
C ALA A 25 -7.80 -17.67 2.15
N PRO A 26 -8.00 -17.10 0.96
CA PRO A 26 -6.93 -16.39 0.27
C PRO A 26 -6.34 -15.35 1.24
N PRO A 27 -5.00 -15.17 1.24
CA PRO A 27 -4.38 -14.16 2.08
C PRO A 27 -5.09 -12.83 1.83
N PRO A 28 -5.33 -12.02 2.87
CA PRO A 28 -6.01 -10.74 2.69
C PRO A 28 -5.29 -9.99 1.58
N THR A 29 -6.03 -9.64 0.54
CA THR A 29 -5.51 -8.85 -0.58
C THR A 29 -5.08 -7.52 0.01
N ARG A 30 -3.77 -7.37 0.27
CA ARG A 30 -3.21 -6.07 0.63
C ARG A 30 -3.56 -5.14 -0.53
N LYS A 31 -4.40 -4.14 -0.26
CA LYS A 31 -4.65 -3.06 -1.21
C LYS A 31 -3.27 -2.52 -1.59
N THR A 32 -2.88 -2.71 -2.85
CA THR A 32 -1.60 -2.22 -3.35
C THR A 32 -1.68 -0.70 -3.34
N PHE A 33 -1.02 -0.09 -2.37
CA PHE A 33 -0.83 1.36 -2.35
C PHE A 33 0.01 1.76 -3.57
N PRO A 34 -0.29 2.87 -4.27
CA PRO A 34 0.57 3.38 -5.32
C PRO A 34 1.86 3.95 -4.71
N ALA A 35 2.78 3.04 -4.38
CA ALA A 35 4.06 3.32 -3.77
C ALA A 35 5.14 3.57 -4.84
N GLY A 36 6.26 4.16 -4.41
CA GLY A 36 7.38 4.50 -5.28
C GLY A 36 7.22 5.82 -6.04
N ILE A 37 8.22 6.10 -6.87
CA ILE A 37 8.33 7.35 -7.63
C ILE A 37 7.40 7.33 -8.84
N LYS A 38 6.76 8.47 -9.12
CA LYS A 38 6.05 8.78 -10.36
C LYS A 38 6.56 10.10 -10.94
N LEU A 39 6.80 10.10 -12.25
CA LEU A 39 7.11 11.31 -13.02
C LEU A 39 5.83 12.08 -13.32
N LEU A 40 5.78 13.34 -12.89
CA LEU A 40 4.68 14.26 -13.18
C LEU A 40 5.04 15.24 -14.31
N HIS A 41 6.27 15.76 -14.30
CA HIS A 41 6.77 16.62 -15.37
C HIS A 41 8.24 16.31 -15.65
N SER A 42 8.59 16.22 -16.92
CA SER A 42 9.96 15.97 -17.38
C SER A 42 10.45 17.11 -18.26
N ASN A 43 11.68 17.53 -18.02
CA ASN A 43 12.40 18.43 -18.90
C ASN A 43 13.82 17.85 -19.12
N PRO A 44 14.25 17.60 -20.37
CA PRO A 44 15.59 17.06 -20.64
C PRO A 44 16.73 17.96 -20.17
N SER A 45 16.48 19.26 -20.06
CA SER A 45 17.43 20.26 -19.53
C SER A 45 17.22 20.53 -18.04
N ALA A 46 16.50 19.65 -17.32
CA ALA A 46 16.24 19.84 -15.90
C ALA A 46 17.54 19.89 -15.10
N VAL A 47 17.66 20.94 -14.28
CA VAL A 47 18.80 21.14 -13.36
C VAL A 47 18.40 20.94 -11.90
N VAL A 48 17.10 20.81 -11.62
CA VAL A 48 16.54 20.59 -10.28
C VAL A 48 15.44 19.53 -10.34
N ASP A 49 15.47 18.62 -9.37
CA ASP A 49 14.41 17.67 -9.08
C ASP A 49 13.57 18.12 -7.90
N ILE A 50 12.27 18.18 -8.07
CA ILE A 50 11.31 18.48 -7.01
C ILE A 50 10.45 17.24 -6.76
N VAL A 51 10.57 16.65 -5.57
CA VAL A 51 9.85 15.43 -5.19
C VAL A 51 8.76 15.75 -4.16
N PHE A 52 7.51 15.47 -4.51
CA PHE A 52 6.34 15.63 -3.66
C PHE A 52 6.01 14.33 -2.93
N ILE A 53 6.07 14.34 -1.60
CA ILE A 53 5.82 13.17 -0.73
C ILE A 53 4.48 13.36 -0.03
N HIS A 54 3.54 12.43 -0.19
CA HIS A 54 2.24 12.54 0.48
C HIS A 54 2.32 12.30 2.00
N GLY A 55 1.32 12.80 2.73
CA GLY A 55 1.16 12.58 4.17
C GLY A 55 0.40 11.30 4.51
N LEU A 56 0.14 11.11 5.81
CA LEU A 56 -0.71 10.03 6.34
C LEU A 56 -2.06 9.99 5.63
N THR A 57 -2.55 8.79 5.35
CA THR A 57 -3.81 8.55 4.59
C THR A 57 -3.87 9.21 3.19
N GLY A 58 -2.75 9.75 2.72
CA GLY A 58 -2.62 10.37 1.41
C GLY A 58 -2.43 9.36 0.29
N ASP A 59 -2.33 9.87 -0.93
CA ASP A 59 -2.03 9.13 -2.16
C ASP A 59 -1.04 9.98 -2.96
N ARG A 60 -0.03 9.35 -3.60
CA ARG A 60 1.06 10.10 -4.24
C ARG A 60 0.60 11.09 -5.30
N GLU A 61 -0.58 10.91 -5.89
CA GLU A 61 -1.16 11.81 -6.88
C GLU A 61 -2.35 12.57 -6.31
N ARG A 62 -3.32 11.86 -5.72
CA ARG A 62 -4.58 12.47 -5.29
C ARG A 62 -4.40 13.49 -4.17
N THR A 63 -3.36 13.37 -3.35
CA THR A 63 -3.03 14.39 -2.34
C THR A 63 -2.80 15.76 -2.96
N TRP A 64 -2.35 15.81 -4.21
CA TRP A 64 -1.98 17.05 -4.91
C TRP A 64 -2.99 17.45 -6.00
N THR A 65 -4.07 16.71 -6.16
CA THR A 65 -5.10 16.93 -7.19
C THR A 65 -6.39 17.43 -6.52
N ALA A 66 -6.85 18.62 -6.92
CA ALA A 66 -8.14 19.14 -6.47
C ALA A 66 -9.30 18.30 -7.04
N LYS A 67 -10.46 18.31 -6.37
CA LYS A 67 -11.61 17.44 -6.69
C LYS A 67 -12.03 17.49 -8.17
N ASP A 68 -11.98 18.67 -8.77
CA ASP A 68 -12.43 18.91 -10.16
C ASP A 68 -11.25 19.17 -11.11
N ALA A 69 -10.02 18.88 -10.69
CA ALA A 69 -8.83 19.01 -11.52
C ALA A 69 -8.49 17.68 -12.20
N SER A 70 -8.07 17.73 -13.46
CA SER A 70 -7.59 16.56 -14.21
C SER A 70 -6.17 16.14 -13.84
N GLU A 71 -5.38 17.06 -13.29
CA GLU A 71 -3.96 16.86 -13.00
C GLU A 71 -3.56 17.47 -11.64
N PRO A 72 -2.49 16.96 -11.00
CA PRO A 72 -1.92 17.55 -9.80
C PRO A 72 -1.50 19.02 -10.02
N TRP A 73 -1.71 19.88 -9.04
CA TRP A 73 -1.26 21.28 -9.14
C TRP A 73 0.27 21.41 -9.33
N PRO A 74 1.15 20.54 -8.76
CA PRO A 74 2.59 20.63 -9.03
C PRO A 74 2.93 20.39 -10.49
N GLN A 75 2.18 19.52 -11.17
CA GLN A 75 2.34 19.25 -12.60
C GLN A 75 1.83 20.43 -13.44
N ALA A 76 0.66 20.96 -13.10
CA ALA A 76 0.01 22.00 -13.88
C ALA A 76 0.65 23.40 -13.71
N LEU A 77 1.14 23.72 -12.51
CA LEU A 77 1.52 25.10 -12.16
C LEU A 77 3.02 25.34 -12.05
N LEU A 78 3.82 24.37 -11.59
CA LEU A 78 5.27 24.59 -11.41
C LEU A 78 6.01 24.84 -12.73
N PRO A 79 5.74 24.12 -13.83
CA PRO A 79 6.42 24.37 -15.10
C PRO A 79 6.14 25.78 -15.68
N LEU A 80 5.08 26.45 -15.20
CA LEU A 80 4.75 27.83 -15.59
C LEU A 80 5.55 28.88 -14.81
N LYS A 81 6.18 28.50 -13.70
CA LYS A 81 6.91 29.40 -12.79
C LYS A 81 8.40 29.12 -12.75
N LEU A 82 8.79 27.87 -12.93
CA LEU A 82 10.17 27.40 -12.88
C LEU A 82 10.50 26.71 -14.20
N ASN A 83 11.53 27.22 -14.88
CA ASN A 83 12.09 26.58 -16.06
C ASN A 83 13.08 25.49 -15.65
N ASN A 84 13.35 24.53 -16.53
CA ASN A 84 14.40 23.52 -16.35
C ASN A 84 14.27 22.73 -15.03
N ILE A 85 13.06 22.25 -14.73
CA ILE A 85 12.78 21.40 -13.57
C ILE A 85 12.23 20.04 -13.99
N ARG A 86 12.39 19.05 -13.13
CA ARG A 86 11.68 17.78 -13.17
C ARG A 86 10.85 17.64 -11.91
N VAL A 87 9.58 17.26 -12.07
CA VAL A 87 8.62 17.13 -10.97
C VAL A 87 8.26 15.66 -10.81
N LEU A 88 8.43 15.16 -9.58
CA LEU A 88 8.21 13.77 -9.19
C LEU A 88 7.23 13.74 -8.02
N ALA A 89 6.45 12.66 -7.92
CA ALA A 89 5.67 12.33 -6.74
C ALA A 89 6.13 11.00 -6.16
N PHE A 90 6.22 10.88 -4.85
CA PHE A 90 6.61 9.65 -4.17
C PHE A 90 5.51 9.17 -3.24
N GLY A 91 5.17 7.89 -3.41
CA GLY A 91 4.24 7.16 -2.57
C GLY A 91 4.91 6.20 -1.60
N TYR A 92 4.39 6.10 -0.38
CA TYR A 92 4.71 5.03 0.57
C TYR A 92 3.43 4.55 1.27
N ASP A 93 3.45 3.35 1.84
CA ASP A 93 2.29 2.89 2.62
C ASP A 93 2.15 3.73 3.90
N ALA A 94 1.21 4.68 3.84
CA ALA A 94 0.87 5.60 4.92
C ALA A 94 -0.50 5.28 5.53
N TYR A 95 -1.08 4.12 5.22
CA TYR A 95 -2.27 3.65 5.92
C TYR A 95 -1.87 3.19 7.32
N ILE A 96 -2.51 3.78 8.32
CA ILE A 96 -2.38 3.38 9.74
C ILE A 96 -3.22 2.11 9.93
N SER A 97 -2.84 1.01 9.26
CA SER A 97 -3.57 -0.26 9.38
C SER A 97 -3.18 -1.01 10.66
N ASP A 98 -1.99 -0.74 11.20
CA ASP A 98 -1.50 -1.37 12.42
C ASP A 98 -0.75 -0.35 13.28
N TRP A 99 -1.39 0.15 14.33
CA TRP A 99 -0.73 0.93 15.40
C TRP A 99 0.42 0.18 16.12
N LYS A 100 0.65 -1.09 15.77
CA LYS A 100 1.72 -1.95 16.29
C LYS A 100 2.85 -2.23 15.28
N ASN A 101 2.67 -1.91 14.00
CA ASN A 101 3.67 -2.19 12.96
C ASN A 101 4.26 -0.88 12.41
N VAL A 102 5.50 -0.96 11.95
CA VAL A 102 6.28 0.19 11.45
C VAL A 102 5.54 0.86 10.30
N VAL A 103 5.35 2.17 10.41
CA VAL A 103 4.83 2.99 9.32
C VAL A 103 5.97 3.17 8.31
N SER A 104 5.83 2.51 7.15
CA SER A 104 6.73 2.55 5.98
C SER A 104 8.05 1.76 6.03
N GLU A 105 8.13 0.71 5.20
CA GLU A 105 9.38 0.04 4.76
C GLU A 105 9.92 0.61 3.43
N ASN A 106 9.18 1.49 2.74
CA ASN A 106 9.58 2.05 1.45
C ASN A 106 10.45 3.30 1.64
N ARG A 107 11.77 3.16 1.58
CA ARG A 107 12.68 4.31 1.66
C ARG A 107 13.06 4.81 0.28
N ILE A 108 13.09 6.12 0.10
CA ILE A 108 13.52 6.75 -1.17
C ILE A 108 14.92 6.32 -1.62
N ARG A 109 15.81 5.97 -0.67
CA ARG A 109 17.16 5.46 -0.96
C ARG A 109 17.16 4.10 -1.65
N ASP A 110 16.09 3.32 -1.54
CA ASP A 110 15.99 1.97 -2.10
C ASP A 110 15.45 1.97 -3.55
N HIS A 111 15.21 3.17 -4.12
CA HIS A 111 14.68 3.37 -5.47
C HIS A 111 15.72 4.04 -6.42
N ALA A 112 16.99 4.08 -6.00
CA ALA A 112 18.12 4.62 -6.77
C ALA A 112 18.75 3.57 -7.69
#